data_AF-A0A9P1KBN4-F1
#
_entry.id   AF-A0A9P1KBN4-F1
#
_cell.length_a   1.000
_cell.length_b   1.000
_cell.length_c   1.000
_cell.angle_alpha   90.00
_cell.angle_beta   90.00
_cell.angle_gamma   90.00
#
_symmetry.space_group_name_H-M   'P 1'
#
loop_
_entity.id
_entity.type
_entity.pdbx_description
1 polymer ?
#
loop_
_entity_poly.entity_id
_entity_poly.type
_entity_poly.pdbx_seq_one_letter_code
_entity_poly.pdbx_strand_id
1 'polypeptide(L)'
;MGGLTEKAGAKLIEAKGLQSGYTEVNKLVNYYRGNPLAIKMAVAKIKELCLENVNDFWSSNQIICGGICQLIKPQLEGLSALERQILYTLARSEQPLAIALWQNILSSTTADQITKALSLLEERSLIEKQEPGYLLPPAIAEYINITPEFCPFCMEFMNP
;
A
#
# COMPACT_ATOMS: atom_id res chain seq x y z
N MET A 1 -5.60 -14.41 5.77
CA MET A 1 -5.97 -13.61 6.96
C MET A 1 -4.69 -12.96 7.49
N GLY A 2 -4.46 -11.68 7.23
CA GLY A 2 -3.22 -11.00 7.65
C GLY A 2 -3.42 -9.60 8.27
N GLY A 3 -4.67 -9.14 8.39
CA GLY A 3 -5.00 -7.84 8.96
C GLY A 3 -5.34 -7.92 10.45
N LEU A 4 -5.06 -6.85 11.18
CA LEU A 4 -5.51 -6.63 12.55
C LEU A 4 -7.04 -6.58 12.61
N THR A 5 -7.60 -7.18 13.66
CA THR A 5 -8.99 -6.96 14.03
C THR A 5 -9.21 -5.51 14.46
N GLU A 6 -10.45 -5.04 14.41
CA GLU A 6 -10.85 -3.71 14.91
C GLU A 6 -10.25 -3.40 16.29
N LYS A 7 -10.33 -4.37 17.22
CA LYS A 7 -9.77 -4.26 18.58
C LYS A 7 -8.24 -4.17 18.60
N ALA A 8 -7.55 -4.90 17.74
CA ALA A 8 -6.09 -4.86 17.65
C ALA A 8 -5.59 -3.60 16.92
N GLY A 9 -6.32 -3.14 15.91
CA GLY A 9 -6.10 -1.87 15.22
C GLY A 9 -6.32 -0.67 16.15
N ALA A 10 -7.38 -0.70 16.98
CA ALA A 10 -7.63 0.33 18.00
C ALA A 10 -6.46 0.44 18.99
N LYS A 11 -5.99 -0.69 19.52
CA LYS A 11 -4.81 -0.72 20.40
C LYS A 11 -3.56 -0.20 19.71
N LEU A 12 -3.38 -0.49 18.42
CA LEU A 12 -2.26 0.02 17.65
C LEU A 12 -2.32 1.54 17.47
N ILE A 13 -3.51 2.09 17.23
CA ILE A 13 -3.77 3.52 17.08
C ILE A 13 -3.52 4.25 18.41
N GLU A 14 -4.06 3.72 19.52
CA GLU A 14 -3.82 4.24 20.87
C GLU A 14 -2.33 4.18 21.25
N ALA A 15 -1.64 3.08 20.94
CA ALA A 15 -0.20 2.93 21.19
C ALA A 15 0.66 3.94 20.40
N LYS A 16 0.14 4.48 19.29
CA LYS A 16 0.75 5.57 18.54
C LYS A 16 0.34 6.97 19.05
N GLY A 17 -0.47 7.01 20.10
CA GLY A 17 -0.85 8.21 20.83
C GLY A 17 -1.81 9.10 20.05
N LEU A 18 -2.69 8.51 19.25
CA LEU A 18 -3.80 9.23 18.62
C LEU A 18 -5.07 8.90 19.40
N GLN A 19 -5.65 9.92 20.05
CA GLN A 19 -6.92 9.79 20.75
C GLN A 19 -8.05 10.06 19.76
N SER A 20 -8.85 9.04 19.46
CA SER A 20 -9.92 9.14 18.47
C SER A 20 -11.12 8.33 18.91
N GLY A 21 -12.32 8.75 18.48
CA GLY A 21 -13.55 8.03 18.76
C GLY A 21 -13.56 6.63 18.12
N TYR A 22 -14.37 5.72 18.67
CA TYR A 22 -14.53 4.35 18.18
C TYR A 22 -14.89 4.31 16.69
N THR A 23 -15.74 5.23 16.24
CA THR A 23 -16.18 5.36 14.85
C THR A 23 -15.05 5.71 13.89
N GLU A 24 -14.17 6.63 14.28
CA GLU A 24 -13.02 7.09 13.53
C GLU A 24 -11.95 6.00 13.44
N VAL A 25 -11.70 5.31 14.56
CA VAL A 25 -10.81 4.15 14.65
C VAL A 25 -11.30 3.03 13.74
N ASN A 26 -12.58 2.66 13.80
CA ASN A 26 -13.12 1.60 12.94
C ASN A 26 -13.08 1.98 11.46
N LYS A 27 -13.33 3.24 11.10
CA LYS A 27 -13.16 3.70 9.72
C LYS A 27 -11.73 3.51 9.22
N LEU A 28 -10.72 3.90 10.01
CA LEU A 28 -9.31 3.71 9.65
C LEU A 28 -8.94 2.24 9.52
N VAL A 29 -9.30 1.42 10.51
CA VAL A 29 -8.98 -0.01 10.49
C VAL A 29 -9.65 -0.71 9.32
N ASN A 30 -10.92 -0.41 9.03
CA ASN A 30 -11.64 -1.01 7.91
C ASN A 30 -11.14 -0.52 6.56
N TYR A 31 -10.85 0.78 6.41
CA TYR A 31 -10.30 1.34 5.18
C TYR A 31 -8.94 0.72 4.83
N TYR A 32 -8.06 0.57 5.82
CA TYR A 32 -6.77 -0.10 5.66
C TYR A 32 -6.83 -1.62 5.86
N ARG A 33 -8.03 -2.21 5.96
CA ARG A 33 -8.26 -3.67 6.07
C ARG A 33 -7.43 -4.34 7.18
N GLY A 34 -7.18 -3.62 8.27
CA GLY A 34 -6.37 -4.11 9.38
C GLY A 34 -4.86 -4.10 9.13
N ASN A 35 -4.36 -3.59 7.99
CA ASN A 35 -2.93 -3.57 7.69
C ASN A 35 -2.17 -2.73 8.75
N PRO A 36 -1.34 -3.35 9.62
CA PRO A 36 -0.70 -2.63 10.73
C PRO A 36 0.20 -1.50 10.26
N LEU A 37 0.84 -1.67 9.11
CA LEU A 37 1.75 -0.69 8.55
C LEU A 37 0.95 0.51 8.04
N ALA A 38 -0.06 0.29 7.22
CA ALA A 38 -0.91 1.35 6.70
C ALA A 38 -1.63 2.12 7.81
N ILE A 39 -2.10 1.42 8.85
CA ILE A 39 -2.69 2.04 10.05
C ILE A 39 -1.67 2.90 10.80
N LYS A 40 -0.45 2.39 11.07
CA LYS A 40 0.62 3.19 11.72
C LYS A 40 0.93 4.45 10.92
N MET A 41 0.93 4.34 9.59
CA MET A 41 1.22 5.45 8.69
C MET A 41 0.12 6.51 8.71
N ALA A 42 -1.14 6.10 8.61
CA ALA A 42 -2.27 7.01 8.72
C ALA A 42 -2.29 7.75 10.06
N VAL A 43 -2.04 7.03 11.16
CA VAL A 43 -1.98 7.63 12.50
C VAL A 43 -0.87 8.66 12.63
N ALA A 44 0.34 8.34 12.18
CA ALA A 44 1.45 9.30 12.19
C ALA A 44 1.05 10.58 11.44
N LYS A 45 0.31 10.44 10.34
CA LYS A 45 -0.07 11.58 9.51
C LYS A 45 -1.20 12.42 10.09
N ILE A 46 -2.20 11.79 10.69
CA ILE A 46 -3.29 12.50 11.40
C ILE A 46 -2.70 13.38 12.52
N LYS A 47 -1.69 12.87 13.23
CA LYS A 47 -1.00 13.65 14.27
C LYS A 47 -0.20 14.82 13.71
N GLU A 48 0.46 14.62 12.57
CA GLU A 48 1.33 15.63 11.95
C GLU A 48 0.54 16.75 11.25
N LEU A 49 -0.49 16.41 10.47
CA LEU A 49 -1.20 17.39 9.62
C LEU A 49 -2.60 17.77 10.09
N CYS A 50 -3.25 16.93 10.89
CA CYS A 50 -4.65 17.15 11.25
C CYS A 50 -4.83 17.62 12.70
N LEU A 51 -3.76 18.01 13.41
CA LEU A 51 -3.83 18.31 14.85
C LEU A 51 -4.58 17.22 15.63
N GLU A 52 -4.34 15.95 15.27
CA GLU A 52 -4.99 14.76 15.85
C GLU A 52 -6.48 14.55 15.47
N ASN A 53 -7.04 15.35 14.55
CA ASN A 53 -8.41 15.19 14.07
C ASN A 53 -8.52 14.21 12.87
N VAL A 54 -9.14 13.06 13.10
CA VAL A 54 -9.33 12.03 12.06
C VAL A 54 -10.32 12.47 10.97
N ASN A 55 -11.28 13.35 11.24
CA ASN A 55 -12.25 13.77 10.21
C ASN A 55 -11.63 14.66 9.13
N ASP A 56 -10.63 15.47 9.51
CA ASP A 56 -9.89 16.33 8.59
C ASP A 56 -9.00 15.52 7.65
N PHE A 57 -8.57 14.32 8.09
CA PHE A 57 -7.82 13.37 7.28
C PHE A 57 -8.62 12.87 6.07
N TRP A 58 -9.92 12.59 6.25
CA TRP A 58 -10.78 12.12 5.16
C TRP A 58 -11.21 13.21 4.20
N SER A 59 -11.21 14.46 4.66
CA SER A 59 -11.68 15.61 3.88
C SER A 59 -10.61 16.19 2.96
N SER A 60 -9.36 15.74 3.07
CA SER A 60 -8.21 16.41 2.47
C SER A 60 -7.39 15.49 1.56
N ASN A 61 -7.65 15.60 0.24
CA ASN A 61 -6.86 14.94 -0.82
C ASN A 61 -5.35 15.30 -0.77
N GLN A 62 -4.98 16.40 -0.11
CA GLN A 62 -3.59 16.87 -0.01
C GLN A 62 -2.76 16.10 1.04
N ILE A 63 -3.40 15.48 2.02
CA ILE A 63 -2.71 14.81 3.14
C ILE A 63 -2.07 13.49 2.70
N ILE A 64 -2.72 12.81 1.74
CA ILE A 64 -2.25 11.56 1.15
C ILE A 64 -1.03 11.82 0.24
N CYS A 65 -1.09 12.85 -0.62
CA CYS A 65 0.03 13.27 -1.48
C CYS A 65 1.26 13.77 -0.71
N GLY A 66 1.09 14.30 0.51
CA GLY A 66 2.17 14.99 1.24
C GLY A 66 2.99 14.11 2.19
N GLY A 67 2.38 13.16 2.93
CA GLY A 67 3.16 12.40 3.92
C GLY A 67 2.86 10.93 4.09
N ILE A 68 1.72 10.40 3.61
CA ILE A 68 1.66 8.95 3.37
C ILE A 68 2.68 8.59 2.28
N CYS A 69 2.78 9.42 1.24
CA CYS A 69 3.82 9.32 0.21
C CYS A 69 5.25 9.27 0.78
N GLN A 70 5.59 10.12 1.75
CA GLN A 70 6.93 10.13 2.37
C GLN A 70 7.21 8.90 3.23
N LEU A 71 6.18 8.19 3.70
CA LEU A 71 6.31 6.95 4.48
C LEU A 71 6.29 5.70 3.59
N ILE A 72 5.64 5.77 2.42
CA ILE A 72 5.64 4.71 1.41
C ILE A 72 6.96 4.72 0.64
N LYS A 73 7.46 5.90 0.26
CA LYS A 73 8.65 6.06 -0.57
C LYS A 73 9.85 5.22 -0.07
N PRO A 74 10.26 5.26 1.22
CA PRO A 74 11.38 4.45 1.71
C PRO A 74 11.16 2.94 1.60
N GLN A 75 9.91 2.49 1.62
CA GLN A 75 9.59 1.06 1.50
C GLN A 75 9.68 0.57 0.05
N LEU A 76 9.63 1.50 -0.90
CA LEU A 76 9.77 1.26 -2.33
C LEU A 76 11.21 1.49 -2.83
N GLU A 77 12.09 1.97 -1.96
CA GLU A 77 13.53 2.07 -2.23
C GLU A 77 14.14 0.67 -2.34
N GLY A 78 15.03 0.48 -3.31
CA GLY A 78 15.71 -0.80 -3.52
C GLY A 78 14.87 -1.90 -4.17
N LEU A 79 13.62 -1.62 -4.57
CA LEU A 79 12.83 -2.57 -5.37
C LEU A 79 13.46 -2.77 -6.75
N SER A 80 13.60 -4.04 -7.14
CA SER A 80 14.00 -4.46 -8.47
C SER A 80 12.99 -4.02 -9.53
N ALA A 81 13.42 -4.00 -10.80
CA ALA A 81 12.55 -3.69 -11.92
C ALA A 81 11.32 -4.61 -11.97
N LEU A 82 11.51 -5.90 -11.65
CA LEU A 82 10.42 -6.88 -11.59
C LEU A 82 9.42 -6.57 -10.47
N GLU A 83 9.90 -6.26 -9.26
CA GLU A 83 9.03 -5.87 -8.14
C GLU A 83 8.22 -4.61 -8.47
N ARG A 84 8.86 -3.60 -9.07
CA ARG A 84 8.17 -2.36 -9.53
C ARG A 84 7.13 -2.66 -10.60
N GLN A 85 7.44 -3.54 -11.54
CA GLN A 85 6.52 -3.93 -12.61
C GLN A 85 5.29 -4.66 -12.04
N ILE A 86 5.49 -5.57 -11.08
CA ILE A 86 4.40 -6.26 -10.36
C ILE A 86 3.50 -5.26 -9.63
N LEU A 87 4.10 -4.32 -8.89
CA LEU A 87 3.37 -3.26 -8.19
C LEU A 87 2.54 -2.41 -9.16
N TYR A 88 3.12 -2.00 -10.29
CA TYR A 88 2.40 -1.25 -11.31
C TYR A 88 1.25 -2.05 -11.94
N THR A 89 1.46 -3.33 -12.25
CA THR A 89 0.42 -4.22 -12.76
C THR A 89 -0.74 -4.32 -11.77
N LEU A 90 -0.46 -4.49 -10.48
CA LEU A 90 -1.49 -4.57 -9.45
C LEU A 90 -2.24 -3.25 -9.24
N ALA A 91 -1.58 -2.10 -9.34
CA ALA A 91 -2.21 -0.79 -9.16
C ALA A 91 -3.29 -0.48 -10.21
N ARG A 92 -3.22 -1.13 -11.36
CA ARG A 92 -4.19 -1.04 -12.45
C ARG A 92 -5.24 -2.14 -12.42
N SER A 93 -5.08 -3.13 -11.53
CA SER A 93 -6.04 -4.21 -11.37
C SER A 93 -7.05 -3.84 -10.30
N GLU A 94 -8.32 -3.77 -10.68
CA GLU A 94 -9.43 -3.55 -9.73
C GLU A 94 -9.74 -4.79 -8.88
N GLN A 95 -9.23 -5.95 -9.27
CA GLN A 95 -9.45 -7.25 -8.62
C GLN A 95 -8.13 -7.94 -8.28
N PRO A 96 -8.09 -8.86 -7.30
CA PRO A 96 -6.89 -9.63 -7.01
C PRO A 96 -6.43 -10.45 -8.22
N LEU A 97 -5.14 -10.38 -8.55
CA LEU A 97 -4.55 -11.13 -9.66
C LEU A 97 -4.10 -12.51 -9.19
N ALA A 98 -4.71 -13.54 -9.76
CA ALA A 98 -4.37 -14.93 -9.48
C ALA A 98 -2.92 -15.28 -9.87
N ILE A 99 -2.28 -16.13 -9.06
CA ILE A 99 -0.87 -16.54 -9.27
C ILE A 99 -0.65 -17.09 -10.69
N ALA A 100 -1.61 -17.87 -11.19
CA ALA A 100 -1.57 -18.49 -12.51
C ALA A 100 -1.56 -17.49 -13.68
N LEU A 101 -1.99 -16.23 -13.48
CA LEU A 101 -2.06 -15.23 -14.54
C LEU A 101 -0.73 -14.50 -14.74
N TRP A 102 0.15 -14.50 -13.75
CA TRP A 102 1.38 -13.70 -13.80
C TRP A 102 2.34 -14.13 -14.91
N GLN A 103 2.42 -15.43 -15.22
CA GLN A 103 3.27 -15.92 -16.31
C GLN A 103 2.79 -15.42 -17.68
N ASN A 104 1.49 -15.17 -17.84
CA ASN A 104 0.93 -14.60 -19.06
C ASN A 104 1.17 -13.09 -19.14
N ILE A 105 1.16 -12.40 -18.00
CA ILE A 105 1.40 -10.95 -17.91
C ILE A 105 2.89 -10.62 -18.09
N LEU A 106 3.77 -11.41 -17.46
CA LEU A 106 5.22 -11.22 -17.44
C LEU A 106 5.90 -12.36 -18.21
N SER A 107 5.55 -12.50 -19.49
CA SER A 107 5.95 -13.62 -20.35
C SER A 107 7.46 -13.77 -20.55
N SER A 108 8.23 -12.68 -20.38
CA SER A 108 9.70 -12.68 -20.44
C SER A 108 10.39 -13.06 -19.13
N THR A 109 9.63 -13.24 -18.04
CA THR A 109 10.14 -13.54 -16.70
C THR A 109 9.79 -14.98 -16.30
N THR A 110 10.69 -15.68 -15.62
CA THR A 110 10.43 -17.06 -15.18
C THR A 110 9.45 -17.10 -14.00
N ALA A 111 8.67 -18.19 -13.89
CA ALA A 111 7.72 -18.40 -12.79
C ALA A 111 8.39 -18.32 -11.41
N ASP A 112 9.63 -18.79 -11.29
CA ASP A 112 10.42 -18.72 -10.05
C ASP A 112 10.74 -17.27 -9.66
N GLN A 113 11.21 -16.46 -10.61
CA GLN A 113 11.48 -15.04 -10.39
C GLN A 113 10.22 -14.27 -10.00
N ILE A 114 9.09 -14.53 -10.67
CA ILE A 114 7.79 -13.92 -10.35
C ILE A 114 7.38 -14.28 -8.92
N THR A 115 7.42 -15.57 -8.58
CA THR A 115 7.02 -16.05 -7.25
C THR A 115 7.90 -15.44 -6.17
N LYS A 116 9.22 -15.41 -6.38
CA LYS A 116 10.18 -14.79 -5.46
C LYS A 116 9.90 -13.29 -5.27
N ALA A 117 9.61 -12.56 -6.34
CA ALA A 117 9.30 -11.14 -6.26
C ALA A 117 7.97 -10.89 -5.52
N LEU A 118 6.94 -11.70 -5.76
CA LEU A 118 5.68 -11.62 -5.02
C LEU A 118 5.89 -11.88 -3.51
N SER A 119 6.65 -12.92 -3.14
CA SER A 119 6.96 -13.20 -1.74
C SER A 119 7.72 -12.05 -1.06
N LEU A 120 8.71 -11.46 -1.74
CA LEU A 120 9.47 -10.32 -1.23
C LEU A 120 8.62 -9.06 -1.03
N LEU A 121 7.63 -8.83 -1.90
CA LEU A 121 6.67 -7.73 -1.76
C LEU A 121 5.67 -8.00 -0.62
N GLU A 122 5.24 -9.25 -0.45
CA GLU A 122 4.34 -9.68 0.62
C GLU A 122 5.02 -9.53 2.00
N GLU A 123 6.30 -9.94 2.12
CA GLU A 123 7.10 -9.77 3.34
C GLU A 123 7.28 -8.30 3.74
N ARG A 124 7.39 -7.41 2.74
CA ARG A 124 7.45 -5.95 2.96
C ARG A 124 6.08 -5.33 3.21
N SER A 125 5.01 -6.12 3.22
CA SER A 125 3.62 -5.64 3.37
C SER A 125 3.21 -4.63 2.27
N LEU A 126 3.84 -4.71 1.09
CA LEU A 126 3.54 -3.85 -0.07
C LEU A 126 2.40 -4.42 -0.93
N ILE A 127 2.19 -5.74 -0.88
CA ILE A 127 1.05 -6.43 -1.49
C ILE A 127 0.31 -7.25 -0.43
N GLU A 128 -0.97 -7.53 -0.68
CA GLU A 128 -1.82 -8.34 0.18
C GLU A 128 -2.32 -9.57 -0.57
N LYS A 129 -2.37 -10.70 0.12
CA LYS A 129 -2.96 -11.93 -0.40
C LYS A 129 -4.48 -11.93 -0.18
N GLN A 130 -5.23 -11.98 -1.26
CA GLN A 130 -6.69 -12.10 -1.28
C GLN A 130 -7.09 -13.02 -2.43
N GLU A 131 -7.84 -14.07 -2.13
CA GLU A 131 -8.31 -15.02 -3.15
C GLU A 131 -8.96 -14.28 -4.34
N PRO A 132 -8.57 -14.61 -5.58
CA PRO A 132 -7.74 -15.75 -6.01
C PRO A 132 -6.21 -15.49 -6.06
N GLY A 133 -5.69 -14.38 -5.55
CA GLY A 133 -4.25 -14.11 -5.58
C GLY A 133 -3.80 -12.88 -4.79
N TYR A 134 -3.23 -11.88 -5.46
CA TYR A 134 -2.62 -10.71 -4.82
C TYR A 134 -3.28 -9.41 -5.26
N LEU A 135 -3.36 -8.44 -4.35
CA LEU A 135 -3.76 -7.06 -4.62
C LEU A 135 -2.80 -6.09 -3.93
N LEU A 136 -2.95 -4.80 -4.22
CA LEU A 136 -2.32 -3.76 -3.42
C LEU A 136 -3.21 -3.31 -2.26
N PRO A 137 -2.62 -3.02 -1.10
CA PRO A 137 -3.27 -2.18 -0.10
C PRO A 137 -3.68 -0.84 -0.74
N PRO A 138 -4.85 -0.26 -0.37
CA PRO A 138 -5.33 0.99 -0.95
C PRO A 138 -4.31 2.13 -0.93
N ALA A 139 -3.56 2.28 0.17
CA ALA A 139 -2.52 3.30 0.30
C ALA A 139 -1.38 3.16 -0.73
N ILE A 140 -0.97 1.92 -1.01
CA ILE A 140 0.12 1.63 -1.95
C ILE A 140 -0.38 1.80 -3.38
N ALA A 141 -1.61 1.36 -3.68
CA ALA A 141 -2.25 1.57 -4.97
C ALA A 141 -2.37 3.06 -5.31
N GLU A 142 -2.84 3.86 -4.34
CA GLU A 142 -2.97 5.31 -4.50
C GLU A 142 -1.60 5.96 -4.75
N TYR A 143 -0.57 5.59 -3.97
CA TYR A 143 0.79 6.08 -4.19
C TYR A 143 1.32 5.77 -5.59
N ILE A 144 1.20 4.51 -6.03
CA ILE A 144 1.70 4.10 -7.35
C ILE A 144 0.96 4.83 -8.47
N ASN A 145 -0.36 5.03 -8.34
CA ASN A 145 -1.17 5.70 -9.35
C ASN A 145 -0.87 7.19 -9.51
N ILE A 146 -0.40 7.86 -8.44
CA ILE A 146 -0.01 9.28 -8.50
C ILE A 146 1.50 9.50 -8.74
N THR A 147 2.33 8.45 -8.63
CA THR A 147 3.79 8.57 -8.74
C THR A 147 4.27 8.14 -10.13
N PRO A 148 4.79 9.06 -10.96
CA PRO A 148 5.16 8.75 -12.35
C PRO A 148 6.37 7.80 -12.46
N GLU A 149 7.17 7.64 -11.41
CA GLU A 149 8.34 6.72 -11.38
C GLU A 149 7.96 5.24 -11.49
N PHE A 150 6.69 4.90 -11.23
CA PHE A 150 6.15 3.55 -11.39
C PHE A 150 5.55 3.33 -12.78
N CYS A 151 5.41 4.36 -13.61
CA CYS A 151 4.92 4.22 -14.98
C CYS A 151 6.02 3.64 -15.89
N PRO A 152 5.88 2.39 -16.39
CA PRO A 152 6.87 1.77 -17.24
C PRO A 152 7.01 2.49 -18.59
N PHE A 153 5.99 3.22 -19.05
CA PHE A 153 6.05 4.06 -20.25
C PHE A 153 6.87 5.35 -20.05
N CYS A 154 7.08 5.82 -18.80
CA CYS A 154 7.89 7.00 -18.52
C CYS A 154 9.37 6.67 -18.28
N MET A 155 9.70 5.42 -17.94
CA MET A 155 11.09 5.00 -17.74
C MET A 155 11.92 4.93 -19.04
N GLU A 156 11.28 4.79 -20.21
CA GLU A 156 11.98 4.86 -21.51
C GLU A 156 12.41 6.28 -21.90
N PHE A 157 11.86 7.33 -21.26
CA PHE A 157 12.19 8.73 -21.56
C PHE A 157 13.10 9.41 -20.52
N MET A 158 13.53 8.66 -19.49
CA MET A 158 14.36 9.18 -18.38
C MET A 158 15.76 8.57 -18.31
N ASN A 159 16.29 8.04 -19.41
CA ASN A 159 17.72 7.77 -19.53
C ASN A 159 18.34 8.81 -20.49
N PRO A 160 19.25 9.70 -20.02
CA PRO A 160 19.96 10.65 -20.88
C PRO A 160 20.91 9.96 -21.86
#